data_AF-A0A1F9B894-F1
#
_entry.id   AF-A0A1F9B894-F1
#
_cell.length_a   1.000
_cell.length_b   1.000
_cell.length_c   1.000
_cell.angle_alpha   90.00
_cell.angle_beta   90.00
_cell.angle_gamma   90.00
#
_symmetry.space_group_name_H-M   'P 1'
#
loop_
_entity.id
_entity.type
_entity.pdbx_description
1 polymer ?
#
loop_
_entity_poly.entity_id
_entity_poly.type
_entity_poly.pdbx_seq_one_letter_code
_entity_poly.pdbx_strand_id
1 'polypeptide(L)' 'MAGELHILEHPNKKKYPRQSIFVIQVEDYVVLVPFVKEEDKIFLKTIIPSRKATKFYLKGDDKNVRND' A
#
# COMPACT_ATOMS: atom_id res chain seq x y z
N MET A 1 -11.15 14.14 0.70
CA MET A 1 -11.15 13.38 1.97
C MET A 1 -10.26 12.16 1.78
N ALA A 2 -9.32 11.89 2.68
CA ALA A 2 -8.47 10.69 2.60
C ALA A 2 -9.28 9.46 3.00
N GLY A 3 -9.31 8.45 2.14
CA GLY A 3 -10.00 7.18 2.36
C GLY A 3 -9.06 6.10 2.88
N GLU A 4 -9.60 4.88 3.02
CA GLU A 4 -9.04 3.67 3.62
C GLU A 4 -7.51 3.47 3.51
N LEU A 5 -6.91 2.97 4.61
CA LEU A 5 -5.49 2.69 4.76
C LEU A 5 -5.28 1.18 4.88
N HIS A 6 -4.58 0.57 3.90
CA HIS A 6 -4.10 -0.82 4.02
C HIS A 6 -2.58 -0.86 4.15
N ILE A 7 -2.07 -1.88 4.84
CA ILE A 7 -0.64 -2.17 4.94
C ILE A 7 -0.39 -3.49 4.21
N LEU A 8 0.43 -3.44 3.17
CA LEU A 8 0.92 -4.62 2.47
C LEU A 8 2.35 -4.92 2.89
N GLU A 9 2.63 -6.18 3.18
CA GLU A 9 4.01 -6.62 3.42
C GLU A 9 4.76 -6.71 2.08
N HIS A 10 6.06 -6.42 2.10
CA HIS A 10 6.86 -6.58 0.89
C HIS A 10 6.92 -8.07 0.49
N PRO A 11 6.54 -8.45 -0.76
CA PRO A 11 6.44 -9.87 -1.16
C PRO A 11 7.79 -10.60 -1.05
N ASN A 12 8.89 -9.87 -1.22
CA ASN A 12 10.24 -10.37 -0.97
C ASN A 12 10.76 -9.94 0.40
N LYS A 13 10.25 -10.56 1.47
CA LYS A 13 10.71 -10.30 2.86
C LYS A 13 12.18 -10.67 3.08
N LYS A 14 12.72 -11.66 2.35
CA LYS A 14 14.14 -12.03 2.49
C LYS A 14 15.07 -10.88 2.10
N LYS A 15 14.74 -10.16 1.03
CA LYS A 15 15.50 -8.99 0.56
C LYS A 15 15.12 -7.70 1.29
N TYR A 16 13.87 -7.57 1.75
CA TYR A 16 13.35 -6.37 2.39
C TYR A 16 12.54 -6.68 3.66
N PRO A 17 13.19 -7.18 4.73
CA PRO A 17 12.50 -7.74 5.90
C PRO A 17 11.76 -6.70 6.76
N ARG A 18 12.16 -5.43 6.68
CA ARG A 18 11.57 -4.34 7.47
C ARG A 18 10.74 -3.37 6.63
N GLN A 19 10.50 -3.72 5.37
CA GLN A 19 9.78 -2.85 4.44
C GLN A 19 8.34 -3.33 4.27
N SER A 20 7.41 -2.38 4.39
CA SER A 20 6.01 -2.56 4.08
C SER A 20 5.54 -1.43 3.17
N ILE A 21 4.31 -1.50 2.70
CA ILE A 21 3.73 -0.53 1.76
C ILE A 21 2.40 -0.06 2.33
N PHE A 22 2.24 1.24 2.54
CA PHE A 22 0.93 1.83 2.76
C PHE A 22 0.20 1.95 1.44
N VAL A 23 -1.06 1.53 1.43
CA VAL A 23 -2.01 1.78 0.36
C VAL A 23 -2.96 2.84 0.88
N ILE A 24 -2.96 4.02 0.27
CA ILE A 24 -3.72 5.17 0.74
C ILE A 24 -4.57 5.68 -0.40
N GLN A 25 -5.86 5.90 -0.17
CA GLN A 25 -6.68 6.66 -1.09
C GLN A 25 -6.47 8.15 -0.89
N VAL A 26 -6.01 8.83 -1.93
CA VAL A 26 -5.89 10.28 -2.01
C VAL A 26 -6.77 10.74 -3.18
N GLU A 27 -7.88 11.40 -2.85
CA GLU A 27 -8.90 11.82 -3.82
C GLU A 27 -9.45 10.65 -4.64
N ASP A 28 -9.27 10.66 -5.96
CA ASP A 28 -9.70 9.65 -6.92
C ASP A 28 -8.60 8.64 -7.28
N TYR A 29 -7.46 8.70 -6.59
CA TYR A 29 -6.30 7.84 -6.80
C TYR A 29 -5.92 7.04 -5.56
N VAL A 30 -5.32 5.88 -5.80
CA VAL A 30 -4.65 5.09 -4.77
C VAL A 30 -3.15 5.19 -4.97
N VAL A 31 -2.47 5.59 -3.90
CA VAL A 31 -1.02 5.71 -3.84
C VAL A 31 -0.44 4.59 -2.98
N LEU A 32 0.72 4.09 -3.41
CA LEU A 32 1.51 3.12 -2.68
C LEU A 32 2.71 3.85 -2.09
N VAL A 33 2.88 3.79 -0.77
CA VAL A 33 3.99 4.44 -0.07
C VAL A 33 4.80 3.38 0.66
N PRO A 34 5.93 2.92 0.09
CA PRO A 34 6.82 2.02 0.79
C PRO A 34 7.38 2.71 2.03
N PHE A 35 7.45 1.98 3.13
CA PHE A 35 8.01 2.49 4.38
C PHE A 35 8.81 1.44 5.12
N VAL A 36 9.73 1.90 5.96
CA VAL A 36 10.48 1.05 6.88
C VAL A 36 10.10 1.45 8.31
N LYS A 37 9.72 0.47 9.12
CA LYS A 37 9.43 0.67 10.55
C LYS A 37 10.71 0.46 11.35
N GLU A 38 11.06 1.46 12.15
CA GLU A 38 12.09 1.38 13.18
C GLU A 38 11.42 1.46 14.56
N GLU A 39 12.19 1.41 15.65
CA GLU A 39 11.65 1.30 17.01
C GLU A 39 10.79 2.51 17.42
N ASP A 40 11.18 3.71 17.00
CA ASP A 40 10.57 4.99 17.39
C ASP A 40 9.96 5.78 16.22
N LYS A 41 10.17 5.33 14.98
CA LYS A 41 9.81 6.10 13.78
C LYS A 41 9.49 5.24 12.56
N ILE A 42 8.81 5.88 11.61
CA ILE A 42 8.49 5.33 10.30
C ILE A 42 9.15 6.19 9.23
N PHE A 43 10.00 5.59 8.42
CA PHE A 43 10.58 6.24 7.25
C PHE A 43 9.75 5.95 6.01
N LEU A 44 9.01 6.95 5.55
CA LEU A 44 8.31 6.91 4.27
C LEU A 44 9.32 7.14 3.14
N LYS A 45 9.20 6.32 2.09
CA LYS A 45 9.93 6.53 0.84
C LYS A 45 9.03 7.27 -0.15
N THR A 46 9.36 7.14 -1.43
CA THR A 46 8.65 7.76 -2.54
C THR A 46 7.18 7.34 -2.59
N ILE A 47 6.29 8.32 -2.76
CA ILE A 47 4.88 8.10 -3.07
C ILE A 47 4.77 7.61 -4.51
N ILE A 48 4.10 6.48 -4.72
CA ILE A 48 3.95 5.85 -6.04
C ILE A 48 2.46 5.80 -6.38
N PRO A 49 1.93 6.73 -7.18
CA PRO A 49 0.57 6.64 -7.70
C PRO A 49 0.38 5.36 -8.50
N SER A 50 -0.69 4.62 -8.25
CA SER A 50 -0.92 3.33 -8.90
C SER A 50 -2.30 3.25 -9.52
N ARG A 51 -2.35 3.32 -10.86
CA ARG A 51 -3.60 3.11 -11.63
C ARG A 51 -4.19 1.72 -11.35
N LYS A 52 -3.34 0.70 -11.20
CA LYS A 52 -3.76 -0.67 -10.88
C LYS A 52 -4.41 -0.74 -9.50
N ALA A 53 -3.77 -0.17 -8.48
CA ALA A 53 -4.34 -0.13 -7.14
C ALA A 53 -5.63 0.70 -7.12
N THR A 54 -5.67 1.82 -7.84
CA THR A 54 -6.88 2.64 -7.97
C THR A 54 -8.04 1.84 -8.55
N LYS A 55 -7.79 1.05 -9.59
CA LYS A 55 -8.82 0.17 -10.17
C LYS A 55 -9.28 -0.89 -9.17
N PHE A 56 -8.33 -1.53 -8.49
CA PHE A 56 -8.60 -2.60 -7.54
C PHE A 56 -9.41 -2.10 -6.34
N TYR A 57 -8.94 -1.05 -5.66
CA TYR A 57 -9.53 -0.56 -4.41
C TYR A 57 -10.72 0.41 -4.61
N LEU A 58 -10.74 1.22 -5.67
CA LEU A 58 -11.82 2.23 -5.85
C LEU A 58 -12.87 1.86 -6.89
N LYS A 59 -12.55 0.99 -7.85
CA LYS A 59 -13.44 0.65 -8.97
C LYS A 59 -14.05 -0.74 -8.86
N GLY A 60 -13.90 -1.41 -7.72
CA GLY A 60 -14.53 -2.71 -7.44
C GLY A 60 -14.07 -3.82 -8.38
N ASP A 61 -12.84 -3.73 -8.89
CA ASP A 61 -12.27 -4.70 -9.82
C ASP A 61 -11.72 -5.88 -9.00
N ASP A 62 -12.62 -6.53 -8.27
CA ASP A 62 -12.38 -7.70 -7.44
C ASP A 62 -11.99 -8.88 -8.34
N LYS A 63 -10.69 -9.12 -8.45
CA LYS A 63 -10.19 -10.39 -9.00
C LYS A 63 -9.42 -11.23 -8.01
N ASN A 64 -9.36 -10.89 -6.72
CA ASN A 64 -8.84 -11.78 -5.69
C ASN A 64 -9.28 -11.31 -4.28
N VAL A 65 -10.55 -11.55 -3.92
CA VAL A 65 -10.87 -11.86 -2.52
C VAL A 65 -10.28 -13.25 -2.27
N ARG A 66 -9.03 -13.30 -1.81
CA ARG A 66 -8.54 -14.51 -1.17
C ARG A 66 -9.18 -14.55 0.21
N ASN A 67 -10.11 -15.49 0.35
CA ASN A 67 -10.59 -15.99 1.63
C ASN A 67 -9.39 -16.28 2.53
N ASP A 68 -9.35 -15.62 3.69
CA ASP A 68 -8.71 -16.12 4.90
C ASP A 68 -9.79 -16.14 6.00
#